data_AF-A0A2T8F4E6-F1
#
_entry.id   AF-A0A2T8F4E6-F1
#
_cell.length_a   1.000
_cell.length_b   1.000
_cell.length_c   1.000
_cell.angle_alpha   90.00
_cell.angle_beta   90.00
_cell.angle_gamma   90.00
#
_symmetry.space_group_name_H-M   'P 1'
#
loop_
_entity.id
_entity.type
_entity.pdbx_description
1 polymer ?
#
loop_
_entity_poly.entity_id
_entity_poly.type
_entity_poly.pdbx_seq_one_letter_code
_entity_poly.pdbx_strand_id
1 'polypeptide(L)'
;SEFLEVQPLFAPNIIVGFGRVEGRPVGVVANQPMQFAGCLDIGASEKAARFVRTCDAFNIPVLTFVDVPGFLPGTDQEWNGIIRRGAKLIYAYAEATVP
;
A
#
# COMPACT_ATOMS: atom_id res chain seq x y z
N SER A 1 -9.02 -13.50 15.90
CA SER A 1 -9.14 -12.29 15.06
C SER A 1 -8.55 -12.62 13.71
N GLU A 2 -9.30 -12.49 12.63
CA GLU A 2 -8.80 -12.78 11.27
C GLU A 2 -8.45 -11.48 10.55
N PHE A 3 -7.42 -11.52 9.70
CA PHE A 3 -7.05 -10.43 8.81
C PHE A 3 -7.94 -10.46 7.57
N LEU A 4 -8.59 -9.34 7.25
CA LEU A 4 -9.39 -9.19 6.03
C LEU A 4 -8.57 -8.51 4.95
N GLU A 5 -7.99 -9.31 4.06
CA GLU A 5 -7.27 -8.78 2.90
C GLU A 5 -8.22 -8.12 1.89
N VAL A 6 -7.80 -6.97 1.37
CA VAL A 6 -8.54 -6.17 0.39
C VAL A 6 -7.80 -6.21 -0.95
N GLN A 7 -8.56 -6.52 -2.01
CA GLN A 7 -8.03 -6.65 -3.38
C GLN A 7 -6.86 -7.65 -3.51
N PRO A 8 -6.99 -8.91 -3.03
CA PRO A 8 -5.89 -9.90 -3.06
C PRO A 8 -5.39 -10.23 -4.47
N LEU A 9 -6.25 -10.07 -5.49
CA LEU A 9 -5.93 -10.40 -6.88
C LEU A 9 -5.34 -9.23 -7.69
N PHE A 10 -5.19 -8.05 -7.09
CA PHE A 10 -4.65 -6.86 -7.76
C PHE A 10 -3.36 -6.39 -7.08
N ALA A 11 -2.31 -6.15 -7.87
CA ALA A 11 -0.99 -5.72 -7.39
C ALA A 11 -0.51 -6.55 -6.17
N PRO A 12 -0.23 -7.85 -6.36
CA PRO A 12 0.03 -8.79 -5.26
C PRO A 12 1.37 -8.55 -4.56
N ASN A 13 2.23 -7.70 -5.12
CA ASN A 13 3.46 -7.17 -4.52
C ASN A 13 3.21 -6.22 -3.33
N ILE A 14 1.97 -5.77 -3.12
CA ILE A 14 1.56 -5.06 -1.90
C ILE A 14 0.25 -5.62 -1.35
N ILE A 15 0.28 -5.99 -0.08
CA ILE A 15 -0.87 -6.46 0.68
C ILE A 15 -1.48 -5.25 1.37
N VAL A 16 -2.81 -5.13 1.27
CA VAL A 16 -3.58 -4.15 2.05
C VAL A 16 -4.78 -4.85 2.66
N GLY A 17 -5.20 -4.45 3.86
CA GLY A 17 -6.36 -5.05 4.50
C GLY A 17 -6.58 -4.59 5.93
N PHE A 18 -7.66 -5.07 6.53
CA PHE A 18 -8.05 -4.67 7.88
C PHE A 18 -7.76 -5.79 8.89
N GLY A 19 -7.19 -5.42 10.02
CA GLY A 19 -6.90 -6.33 11.13
C GLY A 19 -7.30 -5.74 12.48
N ARG A 20 -6.88 -6.40 13.55
CA ARG A 20 -7.01 -5.88 14.91
C ARG A 20 -5.73 -6.11 15.70
N VAL A 21 -5.27 -5.09 16.42
CA VAL A 21 -4.19 -5.16 17.41
C VAL A 21 -4.81 -4.83 18.76
N GLU A 22 -4.70 -5.75 19.72
CA GLU A 22 -5.32 -5.60 21.06
C GLU A 22 -6.82 -5.21 21.01
N GLY A 23 -7.54 -5.76 20.02
CA GLY A 23 -8.97 -5.48 19.80
C GLY A 23 -9.26 -4.16 19.07
N ARG A 24 -8.27 -3.28 18.88
CA ARG A 24 -8.41 -2.02 18.12
C ARG A 24 -8.26 -2.27 16.62
N PRO A 25 -9.13 -1.71 15.77
CA PRO A 25 -9.03 -1.87 14.32
C PRO A 25 -7.76 -1.19 13.80
N VAL A 26 -7.09 -1.83 12.86
CA VAL A 26 -5.93 -1.28 12.14
C VAL A 26 -6.05 -1.58 10.66
N GLY A 27 -5.62 -0.64 9.82
CA GLY A 27 -5.31 -0.88 8.42
C GLY A 27 -3.87 -1.39 8.32
N VAL A 28 -3.64 -2.42 7.52
CA VAL A 28 -2.30 -2.97 7.28
C VAL A 28 -1.92 -2.68 5.84
N VAL A 29 -0.71 -2.17 5.63
CA VAL A 29 -0.06 -2.08 4.32
C VAL A 29 1.27 -2.81 4.41
N ALA A 30 1.53 -3.80 3.55
CA ALA A 30 2.73 -4.61 3.64
C ALA A 30 3.28 -4.97 2.27
N ASN A 31 4.59 -4.82 2.07
CA ASN A 31 5.24 -5.37 0.88
C ASN A 31 5.19 -6.91 0.92
N GLN A 32 5.05 -7.54 -0.25
CA GLN A 32 5.08 -9.00 -0.40
C GLN A 32 6.33 -9.42 -1.19
N PRO A 33 7.42 -9.81 -0.51
CA PRO A 33 8.69 -10.14 -1.17
C PRO A 33 8.59 -11.31 -2.16
N MET A 34 7.63 -12.23 -1.97
CA MET A 34 7.41 -13.34 -2.91
C MET A 34 6.84 -12.89 -4.26
N GLN A 35 6.48 -11.61 -4.41
CA GLN A 35 5.91 -11.03 -5.63
C GLN A 35 6.77 -9.84 -6.05
N PHE A 36 7.47 -9.96 -7.18
CA PHE A 36 8.39 -8.93 -7.69
C PHE A 36 9.39 -8.41 -6.64
N ALA A 37 9.86 -9.26 -5.73
CA ALA A 37 10.77 -8.88 -4.63
C ALA A 37 10.21 -7.77 -3.71
N GLY A 38 8.89 -7.55 -3.69
CA GLY A 38 8.27 -6.48 -2.91
C GLY A 38 8.42 -5.07 -3.53
N CYS A 39 8.94 -4.96 -4.76
CA CYS A 39 9.09 -3.71 -5.48
C CYS A 39 7.75 -2.98 -5.65
N LEU A 40 7.77 -1.65 -5.57
CA LEU A 40 6.61 -0.82 -5.87
C LEU A 40 6.50 -0.58 -7.37
N ASP A 41 5.37 -0.93 -7.95
CA ASP A 41 4.99 -0.58 -9.31
C ASP A 41 3.78 0.38 -9.29
N ILE A 42 3.30 0.76 -10.47
CA ILE A 42 2.11 1.60 -10.60
C ILE A 42 0.91 1.01 -9.85
N GLY A 43 0.66 -0.29 -10.00
CA GLY A 43 -0.48 -0.98 -9.40
C GLY A 43 -0.43 -0.94 -7.88
N ALA A 44 0.71 -1.31 -7.31
CA ALA A 44 0.92 -1.29 -5.87
C ALA A 44 0.81 0.13 -5.29
N SER A 45 1.36 1.11 -6.00
CA SER A 45 1.29 2.52 -5.58
C SER A 45 -0.14 3.03 -5.51
N GLU A 46 -0.95 2.76 -6.53
CA GLU A 46 -2.35 3.19 -6.56
C GLU A 46 -3.22 2.43 -5.56
N LYS A 47 -2.98 1.11 -5.40
CA LYS A 47 -3.65 0.26 -4.41
C LYS A 47 -3.40 0.76 -2.99
N ALA A 48 -2.14 0.91 -2.60
CA ALA A 48 -1.77 1.34 -1.26
C ALA A 48 -2.20 2.80 -1.00
N ALA A 49 -2.01 3.72 -1.95
CA ALA A 49 -2.43 5.12 -1.78
C ALA A 49 -3.93 5.24 -1.50
N ARG A 50 -4.76 4.51 -2.26
CA ARG A 50 -6.21 4.51 -2.06
C ARG A 50 -6.59 3.93 -0.70
N PHE A 51 -5.90 2.87 -0.28
CA PHE A 51 -6.16 2.22 1.00
C PHE A 51 -5.77 3.11 2.18
N VAL A 52 -4.60 3.75 2.14
CA VAL A 52 -4.15 4.70 3.18
C VAL A 52 -5.14 5.86 3.33
N ARG A 53 -5.56 6.48 2.22
CA ARG A 53 -6.59 7.54 2.25
C ARG A 53 -7.95 7.05 2.77
N THR A 54 -8.27 5.77 2.55
CA THR A 54 -9.48 5.17 3.12
C THR A 54 -9.34 5.05 4.63
N CYS A 55 -8.20 4.52 5.13
CA CYS A 55 -7.95 4.42 6.56
C CYS A 55 -7.99 5.79 7.24
N ASP A 56 -7.34 6.79 6.65
CA ASP A 56 -7.37 8.17 7.13
C ASP A 56 -8.80 8.75 7.21
N ALA A 57 -9.58 8.63 6.13
CA ALA A 57 -10.96 9.13 6.09
C ALA A 57 -11.90 8.49 7.14
N PHE A 58 -11.59 7.28 7.60
CA PHE A 58 -12.36 6.55 8.60
C PHE A 58 -11.70 6.51 9.98
N ASN A 59 -10.64 7.29 10.21
CA ASN A 59 -9.88 7.35 11.47
C ASN A 59 -9.34 5.99 11.92
N ILE A 60 -8.88 5.17 10.97
CA ILE A 60 -8.29 3.86 11.22
C ILE A 60 -6.76 4.02 11.19
N PRO A 61 -6.04 3.66 12.27
CA PRO A 61 -4.58 3.67 12.29
C PRO A 61 -3.97 2.74 11.24
N VAL A 62 -2.84 3.13 10.65
CA VAL A 62 -2.17 2.37 9.58
C VAL A 62 -0.88 1.75 10.08
N LEU A 63 -0.83 0.42 10.13
CA LEU A 63 0.38 -0.35 10.38
C LEU A 63 1.05 -0.71 9.06
N THR A 64 2.25 -0.17 8.82
CA THR A 64 3.01 -0.43 7.59
C THR A 64 4.19 -1.37 7.85
N PHE A 65 4.23 -2.50 7.15
CA PHE A 65 5.38 -3.41 7.14
C PHE A 65 6.21 -3.15 5.88
N VAL A 66 7.39 -2.56 6.07
CA VAL A 66 8.25 -2.11 4.98
C VAL A 66 9.33 -3.16 4.71
N ASP A 67 9.23 -3.80 3.55
CA ASP A 67 10.29 -4.64 2.97
C ASP A 67 10.32 -4.39 1.46
N VAL A 68 10.80 -3.19 1.10
CA VAL A 68 10.78 -2.67 -0.26
C VAL A 68 12.20 -2.39 -0.73
N PRO A 69 12.66 -2.99 -1.85
CA PRO A 69 13.96 -2.65 -2.43
C PRO A 69 13.93 -1.33 -3.19
N GLY A 70 12.74 -0.88 -3.63
CA GLY A 70 12.51 0.37 -4.34
C GLY A 70 11.33 0.29 -5.31
N PHE A 71 11.29 1.22 -6.26
CA PHE A 71 10.37 1.16 -7.39
C PHE A 71 10.89 0.21 -8.46
N LEU A 72 9.98 -0.55 -9.09
CA LEU A 72 10.33 -1.47 -10.18
C LEU A 72 10.83 -0.67 -11.40
N PRO A 73 12.09 -0.87 -11.85
CA PRO A 73 12.58 -0.19 -13.05
C PRO A 73 11.97 -0.81 -14.31
N GLY A 74 11.78 0.00 -15.34
CA GLY A 74 11.37 -0.47 -16.66
C GLY A 74 10.75 0.64 -17.50
N THR A 75 11.06 0.63 -18.80
CA THR A 75 10.50 1.61 -19.75
C THR A 75 8.98 1.63 -19.70
N ASP A 76 8.34 0.47 -19.56
CA ASP A 76 6.87 0.39 -19.47
C ASP A 76 6.31 1.11 -18.24
N GLN A 77 7.00 1.11 -17.10
CA GLN A 77 6.58 1.86 -15.90
C GLN A 77 6.71 3.37 -16.13
N GLU A 78 7.79 3.80 -16.78
CA GLU A 78 8.00 5.20 -17.14
C GLU A 78 6.94 5.72 -18.12
N TRP A 79 6.69 4.99 -19.23
CA TRP A 79 5.68 5.35 -20.23
C TRP A 79 4.26 5.37 -19.65
N ASN A 80 3.96 4.51 -18.66
CA ASN A 80 2.67 4.49 -17.97
C ASN A 80 2.57 5.50 -16.81
N GLY A 81 3.63 6.29 -16.58
CA GLY A 81 3.63 7.43 -15.66
C GLY A 81 3.89 7.06 -14.19
N ILE A 82 4.86 6.19 -13.93
CA ILE A 82 5.25 5.79 -12.57
C ILE A 82 5.59 6.98 -11.66
N ILE A 83 6.18 8.06 -12.17
CA ILE A 83 6.46 9.25 -11.36
C ILE A 83 5.16 9.83 -10.78
N ARG A 84 4.15 10.07 -11.62
CA ARG A 84 2.88 10.66 -11.18
C ARG A 84 2.05 9.69 -10.34
N ARG A 85 2.04 8.41 -10.69
CA ARG A 85 1.22 7.40 -10.00
C ARG A 85 1.86 6.92 -8.70
N GLY A 86 3.18 6.73 -8.70
CA GLY A 86 4.00 6.46 -7.52
C GLY A 86 3.93 7.59 -6.50
N ALA A 87 3.96 8.86 -6.94
CA ALA A 87 3.81 10.02 -6.06
C ALA A 87 2.49 10.03 -5.27
N LYS A 88 1.43 9.36 -5.75
CA LYS A 88 0.17 9.25 -5.00
C LYS A 88 0.34 8.53 -3.67
N LEU A 89 1.23 7.55 -3.60
CA LEU A 89 1.50 6.82 -2.36
C LEU A 89 2.20 7.71 -1.34
N ILE A 90 3.23 8.43 -1.78
CA ILE A 90 3.95 9.40 -0.95
C ILE A 90 2.99 10.48 -0.46
N TYR A 91 2.16 11.01 -1.36
CA TYR A 91 1.14 12.00 -1.02
C TYR A 91 0.13 11.48 0.00
N ALA A 92 -0.35 10.23 -0.15
CA ALA A 92 -1.30 9.63 0.78
C ALA A 92 -0.73 9.51 2.20
N TYR A 93 0.52 9.09 2.34
CA TYR A 93 1.19 9.03 3.65
C TYR A 93 1.50 10.42 4.22
N ALA A 94 1.82 11.40 3.37
CA ALA A 94 2.12 12.77 3.80
C ALA A 94 0.87 13.55 4.23
N GLU A 95 -0.29 13.26 3.63
CA GLU A 95 -1.59 13.87 3.95
C GLU A 95 -2.27 13.19 5.16
N ALA A 96 -2.00 11.91 5.39
CA ALA A 96 -2.62 11.15 6.46
C ALA A 96 -2.37 11.77 7.85
N THR A 97 -3.45 11.88 8.61
CA THR A 97 -3.49 12.43 9.97
C THR A 97 -3.68 11.35 11.03
N VAL A 98 -4.07 10.15 10.60
CA VAL A 98 -4.16 8.96 11.45
C VAL A 98 -2.77 8.44 11.86
N PRO A 99 -2.66 7.83 13.05
CA PRO A 99 -1.42 7.19 13.49
C PRO A 99 -0.98 6.00 12.63
#